data_AF-B9LX84-F1
#
_entry.id   AF-B9LX84-F1
#
_cell.length_a   1.000
_cell.length_b   1.000
_cell.length_c   1.000
_cell.angle_alpha   90.00
_cell.angle_beta   90.00
_cell.angle_gamma   90.00
#
_symmetry.space_group_name_H-M   'P 1'
#
loop_
_entity.id
_entity.type
_entity.pdbx_description
1 polymer ?
#
loop_
_entity_poly.entity_id
_entity_poly.type
_entity_poly.pdbx_seq_one_letter_code
_entity_poly.pdbx_strand_id
1 'polypeptide(L)'
;MGKDYPSDWNSRRKKVYKRDNYRCQKCGSRGGSRGNTELHAHHKKPKSKGGSHRFSNLTTVCKSCHEDIHGHGVGGRSNSSSTNQATEELSPEELIAGLVGLSLLIAVIITGSAIMQVMPEGQTVSQSYELDYHLKNDPDSDMKYSLNNGRPLYIQHTIDDNKISEGGSTKISLRIENPSDRHLRGRITINRQVGWRGNEETLLTIDYNLPPETYQEETVTVQAENLYNPENSLPAESDLSYENEIWTDGYYALSAGQQGIGGDTITVRKHLFDRFGFIWLCFLSVNAIVGLGLRRWLQ
;
A
#
# COMPACT_ATOMS: atom_id res chain seq x y z
N MET A 1 -22.02 -1.11 -12.96
CA MET A 1 -21.18 -1.82 -13.95
C MET A 1 -21.62 -3.27 -13.98
N GLY A 2 -21.97 -3.82 -15.15
CA GLY A 2 -22.39 -5.22 -15.27
C GLY A 2 -21.24 -6.20 -14.98
N LYS A 3 -21.57 -7.41 -14.55
CA LYS A 3 -20.64 -8.45 -14.05
C LYS A 3 -19.60 -8.97 -15.07
N ASP A 4 -19.62 -8.49 -16.32
CA ASP A 4 -18.86 -9.04 -17.46
C ASP A 4 -17.76 -8.13 -18.02
N TYR A 5 -17.20 -7.25 -17.19
CA TYR A 5 -16.08 -6.38 -17.57
C TYR A 5 -14.79 -6.80 -16.84
N PRO A 6 -13.63 -6.82 -17.53
CA PRO A 6 -12.35 -7.11 -16.90
C PRO A 6 -12.04 -6.14 -15.76
N SER A 7 -11.30 -6.59 -14.74
CA SER A 7 -10.84 -5.75 -13.62
C SER A 7 -10.02 -4.53 -14.09
N ASP A 8 -9.34 -4.63 -15.23
CA ASP A 8 -8.54 -3.56 -15.83
C ASP A 8 -9.34 -2.58 -16.71
N TRP A 9 -10.66 -2.69 -16.81
CA TRP A 9 -11.49 -1.91 -17.75
C TRP A 9 -11.28 -0.40 -17.63
N ASN A 10 -11.11 0.12 -16.41
CA ASN A 10 -10.86 1.54 -16.18
C ASN A 10 -9.52 2.03 -16.76
N SER A 11 -8.46 1.22 -16.65
CA SER A 11 -7.16 1.50 -17.27
C SER A 11 -7.25 1.36 -18.79
N ARG A 12 -7.95 0.33 -19.25
CA ARG A 12 -8.13 0.01 -20.66
C ARG A 12 -8.85 1.12 -21.43
N ARG A 13 -9.99 1.62 -20.93
CA ARG A 13 -10.73 2.73 -21.57
C ARG A 13 -9.88 4.01 -21.65
N LYS A 14 -9.10 4.33 -20.61
CA LYS A 14 -8.19 5.49 -20.61
C LYS A 14 -7.11 5.36 -21.69
N LYS A 15 -6.54 4.16 -21.89
CA LYS A 15 -5.60 3.89 -22.99
C LYS A 15 -6.26 4.11 -24.36
N VAL A 16 -7.54 3.73 -24.51
CA VAL A 16 -8.29 3.89 -25.77
C VAL A 16 -8.52 5.38 -26.05
N TYR A 17 -8.88 6.17 -25.04
CA TYR A 17 -9.03 7.62 -25.17
C TYR A 17 -7.71 8.29 -25.55
N LYS A 18 -6.61 7.89 -24.91
CA LYS A 18 -5.27 8.41 -25.22
C LYS A 18 -4.87 8.12 -26.67
N ARG A 19 -5.09 6.89 -27.16
CA ARG A 19 -4.84 6.50 -28.56
C ARG A 19 -5.64 7.36 -29.53
N ASP A 20 -6.91 7.60 -29.21
CA ASP A 20 -7.83 8.35 -30.07
C ASP A 20 -7.73 9.87 -29.85
N ASN A 21 -6.66 10.33 -29.19
CA ASN A 21 -6.38 11.73 -28.87
C ASN A 21 -7.54 12.45 -28.15
N TYR A 22 -8.24 11.73 -27.27
CA TYR A 22 -9.43 12.19 -26.56
C TYR A 22 -10.49 12.77 -27.50
N ARG A 23 -10.60 12.21 -28.71
CA ARG A 23 -11.51 12.66 -29.76
C ARG A 23 -12.49 11.55 -30.11
N CYS A 24 -13.78 11.91 -30.15
CA CYS A 24 -14.81 11.03 -30.68
C CYS A 24 -14.48 10.67 -32.14
N GLN A 25 -14.39 9.37 -32.43
CA GLN A 25 -14.04 8.86 -33.75
C GLN A 25 -15.22 8.89 -34.74
N LYS A 26 -16.43 9.24 -34.27
CA LYS A 26 -17.63 9.42 -35.12
C LYS A 26 -17.86 10.89 -35.50
N CYS A 27 -18.02 11.79 -34.52
CA CYS A 27 -18.33 13.21 -34.78
C CYS A 27 -17.15 14.17 -34.61
N GLY A 28 -16.03 13.73 -34.03
CA GLY A 28 -14.85 14.56 -33.84
C GLY A 28 -14.84 15.46 -32.60
N SER A 29 -15.87 15.44 -31.76
CA SER A 29 -15.89 16.18 -30.48
C SER A 29 -14.74 15.76 -29.56
N ARG A 30 -14.20 16.71 -28.80
CA ARG A 30 -13.06 16.50 -27.90
C ARG A 30 -13.50 16.40 -26.44
N GLY A 31 -12.92 15.46 -25.70
CA GLY A 31 -13.06 15.32 -24.25
C GLY A 31 -11.75 15.59 -23.50
N GLY A 32 -11.78 15.44 -22.18
CA GLY A 32 -10.61 15.65 -21.31
C GLY A 32 -10.16 17.11 -21.24
N SER A 33 -8.87 17.38 -21.20
CA SER A 33 -8.34 18.75 -21.11
C SER A 33 -8.51 19.59 -22.38
N ARG A 34 -9.01 18.99 -23.47
CA ARG A 34 -9.15 19.63 -24.80
C ARG A 34 -10.61 19.80 -25.23
N GLY A 35 -11.56 19.52 -24.36
CA GLY A 35 -12.99 19.72 -24.60
C GLY A 35 -13.85 19.08 -23.50
N ASN A 36 -15.10 19.53 -23.41
CA ASN A 36 -16.04 19.18 -22.34
C ASN A 36 -16.92 17.97 -22.68
N THR A 37 -16.61 17.20 -23.74
CA THR A 37 -17.44 16.08 -24.16
C THR A 37 -17.12 14.82 -23.36
N GLU A 38 -18.16 14.17 -22.82
CA GLU A 38 -18.04 12.85 -22.18
C GLU A 38 -17.70 11.77 -23.22
N LEU A 39 -16.62 11.01 -22.96
CA LEU A 39 -16.11 9.98 -23.86
C LEU A 39 -16.36 8.57 -23.29
N HIS A 40 -16.78 7.67 -24.18
CA HIS A 40 -17.00 6.25 -23.89
C HIS A 40 -16.14 5.38 -24.81
N ALA A 41 -15.67 4.25 -24.28
CA ALA A 41 -15.04 3.21 -25.09
C ALA A 41 -16.12 2.28 -25.64
N HIS A 42 -16.31 2.29 -26.95
CA HIS A 42 -17.29 1.50 -27.68
C HIS A 42 -16.64 0.30 -28.37
N HIS A 43 -17.31 -0.85 -28.38
CA HIS A 43 -16.82 -2.05 -29.08
C HIS A 43 -17.12 -1.96 -30.57
N LYS A 44 -16.08 -2.01 -31.43
CA LYS A 44 -16.21 -2.02 -32.90
C LYS A 44 -17.03 -3.24 -33.38
N LYS A 45 -16.71 -4.42 -32.86
CA LYS A 45 -17.57 -5.62 -32.92
C LYS A 45 -18.33 -5.72 -31.59
N PRO A 46 -19.67 -5.61 -31.57
CA PRO A 46 -20.46 -5.66 -30.33
C PRO A 46 -20.26 -6.96 -29.55
N LYS A 47 -20.35 -6.89 -28.20
CA LYS A 47 -20.26 -8.07 -27.32
C LYS A 47 -21.28 -9.15 -27.67
N SER A 48 -22.52 -8.77 -27.97
CA SER A 48 -23.60 -9.68 -28.35
C SER A 48 -23.31 -10.49 -29.62
N LYS A 49 -22.37 -10.03 -30.45
CA LYS A 49 -21.91 -10.71 -31.66
C LYS A 49 -20.52 -11.35 -31.49
N GLY A 50 -20.09 -11.61 -30.25
CA GLY A 50 -18.78 -12.20 -29.95
C GLY A 50 -17.60 -11.21 -29.97
N GLY A 51 -17.87 -9.93 -29.74
CA GLY A 51 -16.85 -8.90 -29.60
C GLY A 51 -16.03 -9.02 -28.33
N SER A 52 -14.70 -9.03 -28.45
CA SER A 52 -13.80 -9.08 -27.28
C SER A 52 -13.62 -7.71 -26.63
N HIS A 53 -13.23 -7.67 -25.35
CA HIS A 53 -12.81 -6.44 -24.67
C HIS A 53 -11.37 -6.02 -25.02
N ARG A 54 -10.73 -6.64 -26.01
CA ARG A 54 -9.35 -6.33 -26.38
C ARG A 54 -9.26 -4.89 -26.89
N PHE A 55 -8.16 -4.23 -26.57
CA PHE A 55 -7.88 -2.84 -26.96
C PHE A 55 -8.12 -2.55 -28.45
N SER A 56 -7.80 -3.50 -29.33
CA SER A 56 -8.02 -3.41 -30.78
C SER A 56 -9.50 -3.33 -31.19
N ASN A 57 -10.38 -3.95 -30.40
CA ASN A 57 -11.84 -3.94 -30.61
C ASN A 57 -12.53 -2.72 -29.98
N LEU A 58 -11.79 -1.79 -29.37
CA LEU A 58 -12.36 -0.61 -28.72
C LEU A 58 -12.08 0.66 -29.53
N THR A 59 -13.03 1.59 -29.52
CA THR A 59 -12.93 2.92 -30.14
C THR A 59 -13.56 3.99 -29.25
N THR A 60 -13.05 5.22 -29.31
CA THR A 60 -13.58 6.35 -28.53
C THR A 60 -14.74 7.00 -29.25
N VAL A 61 -15.88 7.14 -28.57
CA VAL A 61 -17.05 7.89 -29.05
C VAL A 61 -17.58 8.80 -27.95
N CYS A 62 -18.21 9.91 -28.30
CA CYS A 62 -18.92 10.73 -27.32
C CYS A 62 -20.22 10.07 -26.89
N LYS A 63 -20.78 10.49 -25.75
CA LYS A 63 -22.06 9.97 -25.23
C LYS A 63 -23.17 9.94 -26.27
N SER A 64 -23.43 11.06 -26.96
CA SER A 64 -24.47 11.13 -28.00
C SER A 64 -24.22 10.14 -29.15
N CYS A 65 -22.98 10.09 -29.67
CA CYS A 65 -22.62 9.12 -30.69
C CYS A 65 -22.73 7.67 -30.20
N HIS A 66 -22.47 7.42 -28.92
CA HIS A 66 -22.59 6.10 -28.32
C HIS A 66 -24.06 5.66 -28.21
N GLU A 67 -24.94 6.59 -27.85
CA GLU A 67 -26.39 6.40 -27.78
C GLU A 67 -26.98 6.16 -29.17
N ASP A 68 -26.57 6.96 -30.17
CA ASP A 68 -26.96 6.77 -31.58
C ASP A 68 -26.64 5.37 -32.10
N ILE A 69 -25.47 4.82 -31.73
CA ILE A 69 -25.00 3.53 -32.25
C ILE A 69 -25.83 2.37 -31.69
N HIS A 70 -26.24 2.46 -30.42
CA HIS A 70 -27.01 1.39 -29.77
C HIS A 70 -28.52 1.54 -29.93
N GLY A 71 -28.98 2.58 -30.62
CA GLY A 71 -30.40 2.83 -30.95
C GLY A 71 -31.29 3.15 -29.74
N HIS A 72 -30.90 2.73 -28.54
CA HIS A 72 -31.64 2.84 -27.29
C HIS A 72 -30.64 2.95 -26.12
N GLY A 73 -30.91 3.86 -25.18
CA GLY A 73 -30.03 4.16 -24.06
C GLY A 73 -29.68 2.93 -23.21
N VAL A 74 -28.40 2.58 -23.18
CA VAL A 74 -27.91 1.51 -22.31
C VAL A 74 -27.65 2.09 -20.92
N GLY A 75 -28.70 2.07 -20.09
CA GLY A 75 -28.56 1.80 -18.65
C GLY A 75 -28.28 2.99 -17.73
N GLY A 76 -29.25 3.90 -17.63
CA GLY A 76 -29.56 4.64 -16.41
C GLY A 76 -31.06 4.92 -16.42
N ARG A 77 -31.84 4.27 -15.56
CA ARG A 77 -33.31 4.38 -15.53
C ARG A 77 -33.74 5.84 -15.39
N SER A 78 -34.33 6.41 -16.44
CA SER A 78 -35.31 7.49 -16.32
C SER A 78 -36.60 6.97 -16.96
N ASN A 79 -37.49 6.43 -16.13
CA ASN A 79 -38.86 6.22 -16.54
C ASN A 79 -39.49 7.61 -16.66
N SER A 80 -39.56 8.18 -17.87
CA SER A 80 -40.45 9.29 -18.14
C SER A 80 -41.85 8.71 -18.37
N SER A 81 -42.47 8.23 -17.29
CA SER A 81 -43.92 8.28 -17.18
C SER A 81 -44.27 9.76 -17.07
N SER A 82 -44.99 10.27 -18.05
CA SER A 82 -45.73 11.53 -17.98
C SER A 82 -46.68 11.48 -16.79
N THR A 83 -46.17 11.90 -15.64
CA THR A 83 -46.95 12.16 -14.44
C THR A 83 -46.96 13.67 -14.29
N ASN A 84 -48.14 14.27 -14.23
CA ASN A 84 -48.30 15.67 -13.82
C ASN A 84 -47.59 15.84 -12.46
N GLN A 85 -46.41 16.45 -12.46
CA GLN A 85 -45.75 16.81 -11.20
C GLN A 85 -46.37 18.11 -10.73
N ALA A 86 -47.20 18.00 -9.69
CA ALA A 86 -47.29 19.06 -8.72
C ALA A 86 -45.86 19.39 -8.29
N THR A 87 -45.45 20.64 -8.44
CA THR A 87 -44.28 21.16 -7.74
C THR A 87 -44.60 21.04 -6.26
N GLU A 88 -44.11 20.00 -5.59
CA GLU A 88 -43.93 20.05 -4.13
C GLU A 88 -42.92 21.16 -3.87
N GLU A 89 -43.43 22.33 -3.47
CA GLU A 89 -42.59 23.34 -2.85
C GLU A 89 -42.05 22.74 -1.56
N LEU A 90 -40.83 22.22 -1.62
CA LEU A 90 -40.06 21.84 -0.43
C LEU A 90 -40.11 23.02 0.54
N SER A 91 -40.55 22.76 1.77
CA SER A 91 -40.55 23.81 2.77
C SER A 91 -39.10 24.29 3.00
N PRO A 92 -38.90 25.55 3.44
CA PRO A 92 -37.57 26.06 3.72
C PRO A 92 -36.75 25.15 4.64
N GLU A 93 -37.40 24.43 5.57
CA GLU A 93 -36.71 23.49 6.46
C GLU A 93 -36.18 22.23 5.75
N GLU A 94 -36.91 21.67 4.78
CA GLU A 94 -36.46 20.50 4.01
C GLU A 94 -35.30 20.85 3.08
N LEU A 95 -35.33 22.05 2.50
CA LEU A 95 -34.23 22.57 1.68
C LEU A 95 -32.96 22.79 2.52
N ILE A 96 -33.10 23.36 3.72
CA ILE A 96 -31.99 23.56 4.67
C ILE A 96 -31.42 22.21 5.11
N ALA A 97 -32.27 21.25 5.49
CA ALA A 97 -31.84 19.92 5.90
C ALA A 97 -31.06 19.19 4.78
N GLY A 98 -31.55 19.28 3.53
CA GLY A 98 -30.86 18.71 2.37
C GLY A 98 -29.50 19.34 2.09
N LEU A 99 -29.40 20.68 2.16
CA LEU A 99 -28.14 21.40 1.98
C LEU A 99 -27.12 21.07 3.07
N VAL A 100 -27.56 20.97 4.33
CA VAL A 100 -26.69 20.59 5.43
C VAL A 100 -26.22 19.14 5.29
N GLY A 101 -27.12 18.22 4.95
CA GLY A 101 -26.77 16.81 4.71
C GLY A 101 -25.73 16.67 3.59
N LEU A 102 -25.89 17.43 2.50
CA LEU A 102 -24.92 17.46 1.40
C LEU A 102 -23.58 18.06 1.83
N SER A 103 -23.59 19.14 2.61
CA SER A 103 -22.37 19.76 3.16
C SER A 103 -21.60 18.80 4.07
N LEU A 104 -22.30 18.08 4.95
CA LEU A 104 -21.70 17.08 5.85
C LEU A 104 -21.10 15.92 5.05
N LEU A 105 -21.80 15.43 4.01
CA LEU A 105 -21.28 14.38 3.15
C LEU A 105 -20.01 14.82 2.42
N ILE A 106 -19.99 16.03 1.87
CA ILE A 106 -18.81 16.61 1.22
C ILE A 106 -17.66 16.75 2.23
N ALA A 107 -17.92 17.22 3.44
CA ALA A 107 -16.92 17.32 4.49
C ALA A 107 -16.32 15.95 4.85
N VAL A 108 -17.14 14.90 4.95
CA VAL A 108 -16.68 13.53 5.18
C VAL A 108 -15.80 13.04 4.04
N ILE A 109 -16.19 13.27 2.78
CA ILE A 109 -15.41 12.84 1.60
C ILE A 109 -14.06 13.57 1.55
N ILE A 110 -14.05 14.88 1.77
CA ILE A 110 -12.82 15.67 1.78
C ILE A 110 -11.93 15.24 2.94
N THR A 111 -12.50 14.99 4.12
CA THR A 111 -11.77 14.50 5.30
C THR A 111 -11.17 13.13 5.08
N GLY A 112 -11.95 12.17 4.58
CA GLY A 112 -11.45 10.85 4.24
C GLY A 112 -10.34 10.90 3.19
N SER A 113 -10.50 11.75 2.16
CA SER A 113 -9.49 11.93 1.12
C SER A 113 -8.19 12.53 1.66
N ALA A 114 -8.28 13.52 2.55
CA ALA A 114 -7.10 14.12 3.19
C ALA A 114 -6.41 13.17 4.16
N ILE A 115 -7.17 12.40 4.94
CA ILE A 115 -6.62 11.33 5.80
C ILE A 115 -5.81 10.35 4.96
N MET A 116 -6.37 9.87 3.85
CA MET A 116 -5.66 8.96 2.94
C MET A 116 -4.39 9.54 2.34
N GLN A 117 -4.29 10.87 2.17
CA GLN A 117 -3.08 11.53 1.67
C GLN A 117 -1.98 11.65 2.73
N VAL A 118 -2.34 11.74 4.01
CA VAL A 118 -1.37 11.90 5.09
C VAL A 118 -1.03 10.59 5.80
N MET A 119 -1.89 9.57 5.75
CA MET A 119 -1.59 8.23 6.28
C MET A 119 -0.28 7.71 5.67
N PRO A 120 0.57 7.04 6.45
CA PRO A 120 1.75 6.43 5.86
C PRO A 120 1.30 5.29 4.94
N GLU A 121 1.75 5.33 3.68
CA GLU A 121 1.58 4.23 2.72
C GLU A 121 2.91 3.48 2.67
N GLY A 122 3.12 2.58 3.64
CA GLY A 122 4.17 1.60 3.51
C GLY A 122 3.65 0.29 2.92
N GLN A 123 4.59 -0.60 2.66
CA GLN A 123 4.39 -1.82 1.91
C GLN A 123 4.98 -2.97 2.68
N THR A 124 4.40 -4.15 2.46
CA THR A 124 5.02 -5.39 2.92
C THR A 124 6.24 -5.67 2.05
N VAL A 125 7.42 -5.71 2.66
CA VAL A 125 8.68 -6.02 2.01
C VAL A 125 9.13 -7.37 2.51
N SER A 126 9.47 -8.29 1.61
CA SER A 126 10.05 -9.59 1.98
C SER A 126 11.28 -9.85 1.14
N GLN A 127 12.32 -10.37 1.78
CA GLN A 127 13.53 -10.82 1.11
C GLN A 127 13.93 -12.18 1.66
N SER A 128 14.66 -12.92 0.84
CA SER A 128 15.19 -14.22 1.19
C SER A 128 16.65 -14.30 0.80
N TYR A 129 17.45 -15.00 1.60
CA TYR A 129 18.86 -15.22 1.32
C TYR A 129 19.33 -16.57 1.87
N GLU A 130 20.38 -17.08 1.22
CA GLU A 130 21.10 -18.28 1.64
C GLU A 130 22.37 -17.84 2.37
N LEU A 131 22.60 -18.41 3.55
CA LEU A 131 23.76 -18.11 4.37
C LEU A 131 24.71 -19.32 4.38
N ASP A 132 25.87 -19.13 3.75
CA ASP A 132 26.96 -20.09 3.77
C ASP A 132 27.67 -20.13 5.13
N TYR A 133 28.20 -21.30 5.47
CA TYR A 133 28.92 -21.51 6.72
C TYR A 133 30.39 -21.12 6.56
N HIS A 134 30.76 -19.95 7.07
CA HIS A 134 32.15 -19.52 7.17
C HIS A 134 32.62 -19.61 8.62
N LEU A 135 33.85 -20.09 8.84
CA LEU A 135 34.47 -20.02 10.15
C LEU A 135 35.09 -18.66 10.34
N LYS A 136 34.79 -18.00 11.46
CA LYS A 136 35.59 -16.86 11.90
C LYS A 136 36.99 -17.38 12.19
N ASN A 137 37.96 -16.96 11.37
CA ASN A 137 39.37 -17.30 11.58
C ASN A 137 39.76 -16.85 12.99
N ASP A 138 40.25 -17.78 13.79
CA ASP A 138 41.02 -17.47 14.98
C ASP A 138 42.32 -16.80 14.52
N PRO A 139 42.59 -15.53 14.90
CA PRO A 139 43.77 -14.80 14.43
C PRO A 139 45.09 -15.46 14.83
N ASP A 140 45.09 -16.38 15.79
CA ASP A 140 46.27 -17.12 16.27
C ASP A 140 46.40 -18.52 15.63
N SER A 141 45.50 -18.90 14.73
CA SER A 141 45.46 -20.24 14.12
C SER A 141 45.64 -20.19 12.60
N ASP A 142 46.77 -20.73 12.11
CA ASP A 142 47.05 -20.98 10.69
C ASP A 142 46.12 -22.03 10.03
N MET A 143 45.20 -22.63 10.80
CA MET A 143 44.34 -23.71 10.35
C MET A 143 43.14 -23.20 9.54
N LYS A 144 43.20 -23.35 8.22
CA LYS A 144 42.04 -23.17 7.32
C LYS A 144 41.11 -24.36 7.45
N TYR A 145 40.14 -24.27 8.33
CA TYR A 145 39.06 -25.23 8.41
C TYR A 145 38.09 -25.01 7.24
N SER A 146 37.85 -26.03 6.40
CA SER A 146 36.65 -26.08 5.55
C SER A 146 35.62 -26.96 6.24
N LEU A 147 34.73 -26.38 7.04
CA LEU A 147 33.59 -27.12 7.56
C LEU A 147 32.50 -27.16 6.48
N ASN A 148 32.38 -28.32 5.82
CA ASN A 148 31.21 -28.61 4.99
C ASN A 148 30.05 -28.99 5.92
N ASN A 149 29.28 -27.99 6.35
CA ASN A 149 28.09 -28.16 7.19
C ASN A 149 26.83 -28.55 6.38
N GLY A 150 26.97 -28.92 5.11
CA GLY A 150 25.85 -29.25 4.24
C GLY A 150 25.34 -28.02 3.47
N ARG A 151 24.05 -28.02 3.16
CA ARG A 151 23.38 -26.94 2.40
C ARG A 151 23.27 -25.66 3.23
N PRO A 152 23.40 -24.47 2.62
CA PRO A 152 23.36 -23.19 3.33
C PRO A 152 22.03 -22.99 4.07
N LEU A 153 22.06 -22.28 5.20
CA LEU A 153 20.86 -21.94 5.95
C LEU A 153 20.00 -20.98 5.12
N TYR A 154 18.69 -21.24 5.01
CA TYR A 154 17.79 -20.36 4.28
C TYR A 154 17.04 -19.45 5.26
N ILE A 155 17.14 -18.14 5.06
CA ILE A 155 16.45 -17.15 5.89
C ILE A 155 15.56 -16.31 4.98
N GLN A 156 14.30 -16.18 5.36
CA GLN A 156 13.37 -15.23 4.78
C GLN A 156 12.90 -14.27 5.87
N HIS A 157 12.99 -12.98 5.60
CA HIS A 157 12.38 -11.96 6.45
C HIS A 157 11.25 -11.23 5.73
N THR A 158 10.32 -10.72 6.52
CA THR A 158 9.19 -9.90 6.05
C THR A 158 8.97 -8.75 7.02
N ILE A 159 8.86 -7.54 6.48
CA ILE A 159 8.41 -6.35 7.20
C ILE A 159 7.00 -6.07 6.71
N ASP A 160 6.01 -6.15 7.59
CA ASP A 160 4.59 -5.99 7.24
C ASP A 160 4.31 -4.60 6.64
N ASP A 161 4.89 -3.57 7.27
CA ASP A 161 4.78 -2.18 6.85
C ASP A 161 6.12 -1.46 7.02
N ASN A 162 6.76 -1.10 5.92
CA ASN A 162 8.03 -0.38 5.92
C ASN A 162 7.90 1.14 6.09
N LYS A 163 6.69 1.70 6.21
CA LYS A 163 6.49 3.12 6.56
C LYS A 163 5.41 3.26 7.61
N ILE A 164 5.81 3.70 8.80
CA ILE A 164 4.90 3.83 9.94
C ILE A 164 4.85 5.28 10.45
N SER A 165 3.83 5.56 11.25
CA SER A 165 3.75 6.83 11.99
C SER A 165 4.44 6.69 13.33
N GLU A 166 4.90 7.79 13.89
CA GLU A 166 5.23 7.94 15.29
C GLU A 166 4.09 7.41 16.18
N GLY A 167 4.43 6.64 17.21
CA GLY A 167 3.46 5.91 18.06
C GLY A 167 2.82 4.68 17.40
N GLY A 168 3.13 4.40 16.14
CA GLY A 168 2.73 3.16 15.45
C GLY A 168 3.70 2.01 15.68
N SER A 169 3.44 0.90 15.00
CA SER A 169 4.29 -0.28 15.01
C SER A 169 4.26 -1.00 13.66
N THR A 170 5.25 -1.84 13.44
CA THR A 170 5.31 -2.79 12.32
C THR A 170 5.67 -4.17 12.84
N LYS A 171 5.47 -5.21 12.04
CA LYS A 171 5.92 -6.56 12.38
C LYS A 171 7.09 -6.95 11.50
N ILE A 172 8.08 -7.55 12.13
CA ILE A 172 9.18 -8.21 11.45
C ILE A 172 9.01 -9.71 11.69
N SER A 173 8.76 -10.44 10.61
CA SER A 173 8.67 -11.90 10.61
C SER A 173 9.94 -12.49 10.02
N LEU A 174 10.48 -13.52 10.66
CA LEU A 174 11.63 -14.28 10.22
C LEU A 174 11.23 -15.75 10.09
N ARG A 175 11.54 -16.36 8.95
CA ARG A 175 11.46 -17.80 8.72
C ARG A 175 12.88 -18.31 8.49
N ILE A 176 13.35 -19.16 9.38
CA ILE A 176 14.69 -19.73 9.38
C ILE A 176 14.52 -21.22 9.09
N GLU A 177 15.05 -21.68 7.96
CA GLU A 177 14.95 -23.06 7.51
C GLU A 177 16.34 -23.69 7.46
N ASN A 178 16.45 -24.87 8.07
CA ASN A 178 17.65 -25.69 8.08
C ASN A 178 17.55 -26.79 7.01
N PRO A 179 18.14 -26.60 5.82
CA PRO A 179 18.15 -27.62 4.78
C PRO A 179 19.33 -28.60 4.91
N SER A 180 20.15 -28.48 5.96
CA SER A 180 21.28 -29.37 6.20
C SER A 180 20.85 -30.68 6.87
N ASP A 181 21.71 -31.68 6.81
CA ASP A 181 21.57 -32.96 7.52
C ASP A 181 22.07 -32.87 8.97
N ARG A 182 22.42 -31.67 9.45
CA ARG A 182 22.95 -31.41 10.79
C ARG A 182 21.98 -30.61 11.62
N HIS A 183 22.09 -30.78 12.93
CA HIS A 183 21.40 -29.92 13.88
C HIS A 183 22.10 -28.55 13.91
N LEU A 184 21.33 -27.48 13.67
CA LEU A 184 21.81 -26.11 13.70
C LEU A 184 21.20 -25.37 14.90
N ARG A 185 22.06 -24.72 15.68
CA ARG A 185 21.68 -23.73 16.68
C ARG A 185 22.19 -22.39 16.22
N GLY A 186 21.54 -21.31 16.60
CA GLY A 186 22.06 -20.00 16.22
C GLY A 186 21.32 -18.85 16.81
N ARG A 187 21.79 -17.67 16.46
CA ARG A 187 21.23 -16.39 16.85
C ARG A 187 21.23 -15.47 15.65
N ILE A 188 20.09 -14.83 15.41
CA ILE A 188 19.97 -13.70 14.48
C ILE A 188 19.87 -12.43 15.32
N THR A 189 20.78 -11.50 15.11
CA THR A 189 20.72 -10.14 15.63
C THR A 189 20.33 -9.22 14.48
N ILE A 190 19.18 -8.56 14.60
CA ILE A 190 18.82 -7.48 13.70
C ILE A 190 19.30 -6.19 14.34
N ASN A 191 20.20 -5.50 13.66
CA ASN A 191 20.63 -4.17 14.05
C ASN A 191 19.90 -3.13 13.19
N ARG A 192 19.77 -1.93 13.74
CA ARG A 192 19.24 -0.75 13.05
C ARG A 192 20.32 0.32 12.96
N GLN A 193 20.30 1.09 11.89
CA GLN A 193 21.08 2.30 11.75
C GLN A 193 20.16 3.46 11.37
N VAL A 194 20.08 4.48 12.22
CA VAL A 194 19.23 5.66 11.95
C VAL A 194 20.00 6.66 11.09
N GLY A 195 19.62 6.76 9.82
CA GLY A 195 20.29 7.58 8.83
C GLY A 195 21.74 7.15 8.54
N TRP A 196 22.37 7.80 7.57
CA TRP A 196 23.67 7.37 7.05
C TRP A 196 24.88 7.61 8.00
N ARG A 197 24.73 8.47 9.02
CA ARG A 197 25.76 8.73 10.05
C ARG A 197 25.44 8.09 11.40
N GLY A 198 24.32 7.36 11.50
CA GLY A 198 23.95 6.68 12.74
C GLY A 198 24.93 5.57 13.06
N ASN A 199 25.08 5.27 14.35
CA ASN A 199 25.71 4.02 14.77
C ASN A 199 24.70 2.88 14.62
N GLU A 200 25.19 1.67 14.37
CA GLU A 200 24.36 0.48 14.44
C GLU A 200 24.02 0.16 15.90
N GLU A 201 22.74 -0.08 16.17
CA GLU A 201 22.21 -0.46 17.47
C GLU A 201 21.36 -1.71 17.34
N THR A 202 21.48 -2.64 18.28
CA THR A 202 20.67 -3.86 18.27
C THR A 202 19.19 -3.53 18.44
N LEU A 203 18.38 -3.94 17.46
CA LEU A 203 16.93 -3.79 17.47
C LEU A 203 16.26 -4.99 18.14
N LEU A 204 16.63 -6.20 17.73
CA LEU A 204 16.12 -7.44 18.31
C LEU A 204 17.06 -8.62 18.07
N THR A 205 16.91 -9.65 18.90
CA THR A 205 17.69 -10.89 18.83
C THR A 205 16.77 -12.08 18.88
N ILE A 206 16.97 -13.05 18.00
CA ILE A 206 16.18 -14.28 17.89
C ILE A 206 17.13 -15.47 17.93
N ASP A 207 16.99 -16.31 18.96
CA ASP A 207 17.69 -17.58 19.03
C ASP A 207 16.87 -18.67 18.30
N TYR A 208 17.56 -19.59 17.64
CA TYR A 208 16.94 -20.72 16.94
C TYR A 208 17.66 -22.03 17.23
N ASN A 209 16.88 -23.11 17.19
CA ASN A 209 17.34 -24.47 17.49
C ASN A 209 16.65 -25.46 16.55
N LEU A 210 17.30 -25.75 15.43
CA LEU A 210 16.73 -26.42 14.26
C LEU A 210 17.36 -27.80 14.04
N PRO A 211 16.62 -28.90 14.30
CA PRO A 211 16.97 -30.21 13.77
C PRO A 211 17.10 -30.20 12.23
N PRO A 212 17.71 -31.24 11.62
CA PRO A 212 17.78 -31.38 10.17
C PRO A 212 16.41 -31.28 9.49
N GLU A 213 16.35 -30.59 8.34
CA GLU A 213 15.14 -30.43 7.52
C GLU A 213 13.93 -29.81 8.27
N THR A 214 14.20 -28.93 9.23
CA THR A 214 13.16 -28.20 9.98
C THR A 214 13.24 -26.70 9.78
N TYR A 215 12.21 -25.98 10.24
CA TYR A 215 12.16 -24.52 10.23
C TYR A 215 11.61 -23.96 11.54
N GLN A 216 11.94 -22.70 11.81
CA GLN A 216 11.38 -21.88 12.88
C GLN A 216 10.88 -20.58 12.28
N GLU A 217 9.69 -20.16 12.71
CA GLU A 217 9.14 -18.86 12.36
C GLU A 217 8.96 -18.03 13.63
N GLU A 218 9.41 -16.79 13.59
CA GLU A 218 9.28 -15.84 14.68
C GLU A 218 8.72 -14.54 14.13
N THR A 219 7.81 -13.89 14.86
CA THR A 219 7.24 -12.60 14.47
C THR A 219 7.30 -11.64 15.64
N VAL A 220 8.05 -10.57 15.48
CA VAL A 220 8.26 -9.56 16.52
C VAL A 220 7.58 -8.26 16.10
N THR A 221 6.79 -7.69 17.01
CA THR A 221 6.23 -6.34 16.80
C THR A 221 7.25 -5.31 17.23
N VAL A 222 7.65 -4.45 16.32
CA VAL A 222 8.60 -3.35 16.57
C VAL A 222 7.84 -2.03 16.66
N GLN A 223 7.98 -1.36 17.80
CA GLN A 223 7.39 -0.04 18.03
C GLN A 223 8.21 1.04 17.31
N ALA A 224 7.52 2.09 16.82
CA ALA A 224 8.17 3.20 16.13
C ALA A 224 9.28 3.86 16.96
N GLU A 225 9.12 3.97 18.28
CA GLU A 225 10.13 4.54 19.20
C GLU A 225 11.49 3.83 19.16
N ASN A 226 11.52 2.55 18.79
CA ASN A 226 12.75 1.78 18.63
C ASN A 226 13.38 1.95 17.24
N LEU A 227 12.81 2.77 16.36
CA LEU A 227 13.19 2.91 14.94
C LEU A 227 13.63 4.33 14.56
N TYR A 228 13.77 5.24 15.52
CA TYR A 228 14.36 6.56 15.31
C TYR A 228 14.89 7.12 16.63
N ASN A 229 15.71 8.18 16.56
CA ASN A 229 16.08 8.94 17.75
C ASN A 229 15.09 10.12 17.89
N PRO A 230 14.38 10.27 19.04
CA PRO A 230 13.46 11.37 19.30
C PRO A 230 14.05 12.77 19.14
N GLU A 231 15.38 12.91 19.28
CA GLU A 231 16.08 14.20 19.09
C GLU A 231 16.20 14.60 17.60
N ASN A 232 16.03 13.65 16.69
CA ASN A 232 16.14 13.88 15.25
C ASN A 232 14.80 14.30 14.65
N SER A 233 14.85 15.14 13.62
CA SER A 233 13.66 15.52 12.87
C SER A 233 13.08 14.34 12.09
N LEU A 234 11.76 14.15 12.17
CA LEU A 234 11.02 13.21 11.32
C LEU A 234 10.74 13.83 9.93
N PRO A 235 10.71 13.03 8.84
CA PRO A 235 10.83 11.57 8.82
C PRO A 235 12.25 11.07 9.09
N ALA A 236 12.34 9.93 9.77
CA ALA A 236 13.60 9.23 10.01
C ALA A 236 13.59 7.89 9.27
N GLU A 237 14.71 7.53 8.68
CA GLU A 237 14.93 6.25 8.01
C GLU A 237 15.85 5.40 8.88
N SER A 238 15.41 4.18 9.17
CA SER A 238 16.21 3.15 9.83
C SER A 238 16.50 2.03 8.87
N ASP A 239 17.76 1.90 8.49
CA ASP A 239 18.25 0.77 7.72
C ASP A 239 18.49 -0.41 8.65
N LEU A 240 18.00 -1.59 8.28
CA LEU A 240 18.22 -2.81 9.03
C LEU A 240 19.41 -3.59 8.46
N SER A 241 20.22 -4.13 9.37
CA SER A 241 21.26 -5.11 9.06
C SER A 241 21.02 -6.37 9.88
N TYR A 242 21.42 -7.50 9.32
CA TYR A 242 21.20 -8.82 9.91
C TYR A 242 22.56 -9.46 10.13
N GLU A 243 22.82 -9.82 11.38
CA GLU A 243 23.98 -10.58 11.79
C GLU A 243 23.52 -11.95 12.26
N ASN A 244 24.21 -13.00 11.83
CA ASN A 244 23.89 -14.36 12.22
C ASN A 244 25.09 -15.00 12.91
N GLU A 245 24.84 -15.78 13.94
CA GLU A 245 25.81 -16.68 14.56
C GLU A 245 25.24 -18.10 14.52
N ILE A 246 26.00 -19.06 13.97
CA ILE A 246 25.59 -20.46 13.84
C ILE A 246 26.47 -21.36 14.72
N TRP A 247 25.88 -22.37 15.32
CA TRP A 247 26.55 -23.40 16.11
C TRP A 247 26.06 -24.77 15.65
N THR A 248 26.99 -25.71 15.49
CA THR A 248 26.68 -27.11 15.11
C THR A 248 27.26 -28.05 16.15
N ASP A 249 26.72 -29.27 16.26
CA ASP A 249 27.23 -30.24 17.22
C ASP A 249 28.69 -30.61 16.91
N GLY A 250 29.60 -30.23 17.82
CA GLY A 250 31.03 -30.53 17.75
C GLY A 250 31.95 -29.36 17.41
N TYR A 251 31.45 -28.22 16.92
CA TYR A 251 32.27 -27.04 16.57
C TYR A 251 31.51 -25.72 16.75
N TYR A 252 32.15 -24.72 17.38
CA TYR A 252 31.72 -23.32 17.31
C TYR A 252 32.07 -22.78 15.92
N ALA A 253 31.08 -22.54 15.07
CA ALA A 253 31.30 -21.98 13.74
C ALA A 253 30.67 -20.60 13.65
N LEU A 254 31.37 -19.56 14.11
CA LEU A 254 30.94 -18.17 13.98
C LEU A 254 30.87 -17.76 12.49
N SER A 255 29.78 -18.07 11.79
CA SER A 255 29.51 -17.50 10.49
C SER A 255 28.78 -16.18 10.66
N ALA A 256 29.54 -15.12 10.97
CA ALA A 256 29.04 -13.75 10.91
C ALA A 256 28.85 -13.36 9.44
N GLY A 257 27.75 -13.81 8.82
CA GLY A 257 27.25 -13.20 7.60
C GLY A 257 26.67 -11.85 7.99
N GLN A 258 27.50 -10.81 8.05
CA GLN A 258 27.03 -9.44 8.14
C GLN A 258 26.47 -9.07 6.78
N GLN A 259 25.16 -8.96 6.65
CA GLN A 259 24.60 -8.27 5.50
C GLN A 259 24.89 -6.78 5.69
N GLY A 260 25.67 -6.20 4.77
CA GLY A 260 25.98 -4.78 4.79
C GLY A 260 24.72 -3.92 4.81
N ILE A 261 24.83 -2.76 5.47
CA ILE A 261 23.79 -1.74 5.59
C ILE A 261 23.18 -1.46 4.20
N GLY A 262 21.91 -1.81 4.02
CA GLY A 262 21.15 -1.50 2.79
C GLY A 262 20.42 -2.70 2.19
N GLY A 263 19.11 -2.74 2.44
CA GLY A 263 18.18 -3.69 1.84
C GLY A 263 16.77 -3.47 2.37
N ASP A 264 16.66 -3.26 3.68
CA ASP A 264 15.38 -3.10 4.38
C ASP A 264 15.38 -1.83 5.23
N THR A 265 14.76 -0.80 4.68
CA THR A 265 14.61 0.50 5.36
C THR A 265 13.20 0.63 5.90
N ILE A 266 13.06 0.98 7.19
CA ILE A 266 11.79 1.40 7.79
C ILE A 266 11.79 2.91 7.96
N THR A 267 10.79 3.58 7.41
CA THR A 267 10.61 5.03 7.59
C THR A 267 9.60 5.33 8.69
N VAL A 268 10.01 6.08 9.71
CA VAL A 268 9.10 6.65 10.71
C VAL A 268 8.75 8.09 10.32
N ARG A 269 7.47 8.42 10.28
CA ARG A 269 6.95 9.77 10.02
C ARG A 269 6.34 10.37 11.27
N LYS A 270 6.15 11.69 11.29
CA LYS A 270 5.40 12.38 12.36
C LYS A 270 4.02 11.75 12.59
N HIS A 271 3.49 11.96 13.79
CA HIS A 271 2.14 11.58 14.13
C HIS A 271 1.13 12.02 13.06
N LEU A 272 0.05 11.23 12.86
CA LEU A 272 -0.96 11.52 11.84
C LEU A 272 -1.54 12.92 11.97
N PHE A 273 -1.82 13.36 13.20
CA PHE A 273 -2.39 14.68 13.44
C PHE A 273 -1.43 15.85 13.17
N ASP A 274 -0.13 15.65 13.38
CA ASP A 274 0.87 16.68 13.13
C ASP A 274 1.16 16.89 11.63
N ARG A 275 0.76 15.92 10.81
CA ARG A 275 0.80 16.03 9.35
C ARG A 275 -0.41 16.80 8.80
N PHE A 276 -1.51 16.90 9.55
CA PHE A 276 -2.58 17.81 9.20
C PHE A 276 -2.16 19.24 9.58
N GLY A 277 -2.04 20.11 8.58
CA GLY A 277 -1.77 21.52 8.85
C GLY A 277 -2.85 22.17 9.71
N PHE A 278 -2.51 23.30 10.36
CA PHE A 278 -3.43 24.08 11.22
C PHE A 278 -4.79 24.37 10.55
N ILE A 279 -4.78 24.68 9.26
CA ILE A 279 -5.99 24.96 8.45
C ILE A 279 -6.95 23.76 8.43
N TRP A 280 -6.41 22.53 8.41
CA TRP A 280 -7.19 21.30 8.39
C TRP A 280 -7.85 21.02 9.74
N LEU A 281 -7.14 21.29 10.84
CA LEU A 281 -7.70 21.19 12.20
C LEU A 281 -8.83 22.22 12.42
N CYS A 282 -8.67 23.44 11.88
CA CYS A 282 -9.73 24.45 11.88
C CYS A 282 -10.96 24.03 11.05
N PHE A 283 -10.76 23.37 9.90
CA PHE A 283 -11.89 22.87 9.11
C PHE A 283 -12.69 21.80 9.86
N LEU A 284 -12.02 20.87 10.54
CA LEU A 284 -12.68 19.82 11.33
C LEU A 284 -13.44 20.39 12.53
N SER A 285 -12.89 21.39 13.22
CA SER A 285 -13.56 22.02 14.37
C SER A 285 -14.82 22.80 13.97
N VAL A 286 -14.79 23.52 12.84
CA VAL A 286 -15.98 24.23 12.31
C VAL A 286 -17.09 23.25 11.96
N ASN A 287 -16.78 22.14 11.28
CA ASN A 287 -17.78 21.13 10.92
C ASN A 287 -18.37 20.44 12.17
N ALA A 288 -17.56 20.19 13.19
CA ALA A 288 -18.05 19.62 14.46
C ALA A 288 -19.01 20.57 15.19
N ILE A 289 -18.73 21.89 15.20
CA ILE A 289 -19.60 22.91 15.80
C ILE A 289 -20.93 23.00 15.04
N VAL A 290 -20.89 23.01 13.71
CA VAL A 290 -22.10 23.02 12.87
C VAL A 290 -22.95 21.77 13.12
N GLY A 291 -22.33 20.59 13.22
CA GLY A 291 -23.02 19.34 13.54
C GLY A 291 -23.68 19.34 14.93
N LEU A 292 -23.00 19.87 15.96
CA LEU A 292 -23.56 20.03 17.31
C LEU A 292 -24.71 21.04 17.35
N GLY A 293 -24.62 22.14 16.60
CA GLY A 293 -25.68 23.12 16.45
C GLY A 293 -26.93 22.53 15.81
N LEU A 294 -26.77 21.71 14.77
CA LEU A 294 -27.89 21.00 14.14
C LEU A 294 -28.58 20.02 15.08
N ARG A 295 -27.80 19.26 15.87
CA ARG A 295 -28.36 18.31 16.84
C ARG A 295 -29.22 19.01 17.89
N ARG A 296 -28.84 20.22 18.31
CA ARG A 296 -29.64 21.05 19.24
C ARG A 296 -30.88 21.66 18.60
N TRP A 297 -30.87 21.90 17.30
CA TRP A 297 -32.03 22.43 16.56
C TRP A 297 -33.07 21.36 16.23
N LEU A 298 -32.64 20.10 16.11
CA LEU A 298 -33.50 18.94 15.84
C LEU A 298 -34.09 18.28 17.12
N GLN A 299 -33.72 18.77 18.32
CA GLN A 299 -34.24 18.33 19.62
C GLN A 299 -35.26 19.35 20.15
#